data_AF-A0A7K2NB87-F1
#
_entry.id   AF-A0A7K2NB87-F1
#
_cell.length_a   1.000
_cell.length_b   1.000
_cell.length_c   1.000
_cell.angle_alpha   90.00
_cell.angle_beta   90.00
_cell.angle_gamma   90.00
#
_symmetry.space_group_name_H-M   'P 1'
#
loop_
_entity.id
_entity.type
_entity.pdbx_description
1 polymer ?
#
loop_
_entity_poly.entity_id
_entity_poly.type
_entity_poly.pdbx_seq_one_letter_code
_entity_poly.pdbx_strand_id
1 'polypeptide(L)' 'MSSTPQQPETGIVAIDGRDALAFVIIRPGKTPGAVTIEAAAQGLSKKAAAQVLLHVANEWDAP' A
#
# COMPACT_ATOMS: atom_id res chain seq x y z
N MET A 1 -36.49 8.17 5.96
CA MET A 1 -35.12 8.63 6.24
C MET A 1 -34.19 7.67 5.53
N SER A 2 -33.61 8.09 4.40
CA SER A 2 -32.75 7.23 3.59
C SER A 2 -31.31 7.62 3.87
N SER A 3 -30.58 6.76 4.59
CA SER A 3 -29.15 6.92 4.85
C SER A 3 -28.38 6.58 3.57
N THR A 4 -27.84 7.60 2.91
CA THR A 4 -26.87 7.43 1.83
C THR A 4 -25.66 6.66 2.38
N PRO A 5 -25.20 5.57 1.73
CA PRO A 5 -23.98 4.89 2.15
C PRO A 5 -22.81 5.86 2.02
N GLN A 6 -22.10 6.09 3.13
CA GLN A 6 -20.91 6.92 3.18
C GLN A 6 -19.80 6.17 2.41
N GLN A 7 -19.54 6.58 1.16
CA GLN A 7 -18.44 6.01 0.38
C GLN A 7 -17.11 6.27 1.12
N PRO A 8 -16.23 5.28 1.27
CA PRO A 8 -14.93 5.47 1.90
C PRO A 8 -14.15 6.54 1.12
N GLU A 9 -13.70 7.58 1.82
CA GLU A 9 -12.87 8.61 1.20
C GLU A 9 -11.59 7.96 0.70
N THR A 10 -11.42 7.93 -0.62
CA THR A 10 -10.25 7.31 -1.24
C THR A 10 -9.15 8.36 -1.25
N GLY A 11 -8.28 8.32 -0.24
CA GLY A 11 -7.11 9.18 -0.17
C GLY A 11 -6.05 8.76 -1.20
N ILE A 12 -5.63 9.68 -2.07
CA ILE A 12 -4.47 9.48 -2.94
C ILE A 12 -3.29 10.19 -2.28
N VAL A 13 -2.26 9.44 -1.89
CA VAL A 13 -0.98 9.99 -1.43
C VAL A 13 -0.01 9.93 -2.61
N ALA A 14 0.45 11.09 -3.07
CA ALA A 14 1.51 11.19 -4.07
C ALA A 14 2.86 11.31 -3.38
N ILE A 15 3.75 10.36 -3.62
CA ILE A 15 5.14 10.37 -3.13
C ILE A 15 6.03 10.63 -4.36
N ASP A 16 6.91 11.64 -4.30
CA ASP A 16 7.91 11.87 -5.36
C ASP A 16 8.97 10.76 -5.29
N GLY A 17 8.80 9.74 -6.14
CA GLY A 17 9.58 8.51 -6.13
C GLY A 17 10.80 8.52 -7.04
N ARG A 18 11.26 9.69 -7.55
CA ARG A 18 12.38 9.77 -8.50
C ARG A 18 13.66 9.08 -8.01
N ASP A 19 13.87 9.07 -6.69
CA ASP A 19 15.00 8.40 -6.04
C ASP A 19 14.57 7.22 -5.13
N ALA A 20 13.33 6.74 -5.27
CA ALA A 20 12.82 5.65 -4.44
C ALA A 20 13.48 4.31 -4.81
N LEU A 21 14.18 3.70 -3.86
CA LEU A 21 14.82 2.39 -4.04
C LEU A 21 13.83 1.21 -3.91
N ALA A 22 12.60 1.47 -3.47
CA ALA A 22 11.51 0.50 -3.39
C ALA A 22 10.14 1.19 -3.48
N PHE A 23 9.14 0.47 -4.00
CA PHE A 23 7.74 0.87 -3.95
C PHE A 23 6.83 -0.31 -3.61
N VAL A 24 5.67 0.00 -3.03
CA VAL A 24 4.54 -0.91 -2.83
C VAL A 24 3.27 -0.19 -3.25
N ILE A 25 2.53 -0.76 -4.18
CA ILE A 25 1.23 -0.29 -4.64
C ILE A 25 0.19 -1.28 -4.16
N ILE A 26 -0.76 -0.81 -3.35
CA ILE A 26 -1.90 -1.60 -2.89
C ILE A 26 -3.17 -1.04 -3.52
N ARG A 27 -3.96 -1.94 -4.12
CA ARG A 27 -5.23 -1.64 -4.78
C ARG A 27 -6.33 -2.53 -4.19
N PRO A 28 -7.60 -2.10 -4.23
CA PRO A 28 -8.72 -2.99 -3.98
C PRO A 28 -8.63 -4.24 -4.86
N GLY A 29 -8.84 -5.41 -4.26
CA GLY A 29 -8.88 -6.69 -4.95
C GLY A 29 -10.21 -6.91 -5.69
N LYS A 30 -10.26 -7.98 -6.48
CA LYS A 30 -11.49 -8.36 -7.22
C LYS A 30 -12.55 -9.03 -6.35
N THR A 31 -12.19 -9.45 -5.13
CA THR A 31 -13.08 -10.12 -4.18
C THR A 31 -13.25 -9.29 -2.91
N PRO A 32 -14.40 -9.35 -2.23
CA PRO A 32 -14.61 -8.62 -0.97
C PRO A 32 -13.50 -8.90 0.04
N GLY A 33 -12.97 -7.84 0.66
CA GLY A 33 -11.90 -7.92 1.66
C GLY A 33 -10.51 -8.25 1.11
N ALA A 34 -10.34 -8.45 -0.19
CA ALA A 34 -9.04 -8.70 -0.78
C ALA A 34 -8.37 -7.41 -1.27
N VAL A 35 -7.05 -7.46 -1.37
CA VAL A 35 -6.20 -6.43 -2.00
C VAL A 35 -5.35 -7.05 -3.10
N THR A 36 -4.98 -6.24 -4.08
CA THR A 36 -3.93 -6.55 -5.06
C THR A 36 -2.69 -5.74 -4.72
N ILE A 37 -1.55 -6.41 -4.62
CA ILE A 37 -0.28 -5.79 -4.24
C ILE A 37 0.71 -5.94 -5.40
N GLU A 38 1.36 -4.84 -5.76
CA GLU A 38 2.49 -4.81 -6.68
C GLU A 38 3.65 -4.12 -5.98
N ALA A 39 4.83 -4.72 -5.97
CA ALA A 39 6.00 -4.17 -5.32
C ALA A 39 7.25 -4.45 -6.15
N ALA A 40 8.17 -3.49 -6.16
CA ALA A 40 9.50 -3.68 -6.70
C ALA A 40 10.53 -2.89 -5.89
N ALA A 41 11.78 -3.32 -5.98
CA ALA A 41 12.91 -2.65 -5.37
C ALA A 41 14.13 -2.73 -6.31
N GLN A 42 14.92 -1.67 -6.34
CA GLN A 42 16.14 -1.59 -7.15
C GLN A 42 17.31 -1.16 -6.27
N GLY A 43 18.46 -1.85 -6.42
CA GLY A 43 19.68 -1.53 -5.68
C GLY A 43 19.68 -1.92 -4.20
N LEU A 44 18.60 -2.51 -3.68
CA LEU A 44 18.52 -3.00 -2.29
C LEU A 44 19.00 -4.45 -2.14
N SER A 45 19.57 -4.76 -0.98
CA SER A 45 19.77 -6.14 -0.56
C SER A 45 18.43 -6.82 -0.26
N LYS A 46 18.39 -8.17 -0.33
CA LYS A 46 17.18 -8.95 0.01
C LYS A 46 16.63 -8.61 1.41
N LYS A 47 17.52 -8.43 2.39
CA LYS A 47 17.15 -8.09 3.77
C LYS A 47 16.50 -6.70 3.85
N ALA A 48 17.10 -5.71 3.19
CA ALA A 48 16.56 -4.35 3.18
C ALA A 48 15.19 -4.29 2.48
N ALA A 49 15.03 -4.98 1.34
CA ALA A 49 13.74 -5.06 0.65
C ALA A 49 12.65 -5.72 1.54
N ALA A 50 12.97 -6.81 2.24
CA ALA A 50 12.05 -7.45 3.17
C ALA A 50 11.66 -6.53 4.35
N GLN A 51 12.59 -5.72 4.84
CA GLN A 51 12.30 -4.73 5.90
C GLN A 51 11.33 -3.66 5.44
N VAL A 52 11.42 -3.18 4.19
CA VAL A 52 10.44 -2.23 3.64
C VAL A 52 9.05 -2.84 3.61
N LEU A 53 8.92 -4.09 3.13
CA LEU A 53 7.63 -4.78 3.10
C LEU A 53 7.04 -4.98 4.50
N LEU A 54 7.88 -5.37 5.47
CA LEU A 54 7.46 -5.52 6.87
C LEU A 54 7.01 -4.18 7.47
N HIS A 55 7.75 -3.10 7.20
CA HIS A 55 7.37 -1.77 7.67
C HIS A 55 5.99 -1.36 7.11
N VAL A 56 5.77 -1.54 5.80
CA VAL A 56 4.46 -1.26 5.18
C VAL A 56 3.35 -2.11 5.80
N ALA A 57 3.60 -3.39 6.09
CA ALA A 57 2.63 -4.25 6.76
C ALA A 57 2.28 -3.75 8.17
N ASN A 58 3.28 -3.33 8.95
CA ASN A 58 3.07 -2.83 10.31
C ASN A 58 2.30 -1.49 10.34
N GLU A 59 2.56 -0.58 9.40
CA GLU A 59 1.84 0.69 9.30
C GLU A 59 0.36 0.48 8.93
N TRP A 60 0.04 -0.60 8.20
CA TRP A 60 -1.33 -0.93 7.81
C TRP A 60 -2.14 -1.63 8.92
N ASP A 61 -1.45 -2.33 9.81
CA ASP A 61 -2.03 -2.99 10.99
C ASP A 61 -2.08 -2.05 12.21
N ALA A 62 -1.49 -0.85 12.10
CA ALA A 62 -1.57 0.17 13.12
C ALA A 62 -3.04 0.66 13.24
N PRO A 63 -3.61 0.69 14.46
CA PRO A 63 -5.03 0.96 14.71
C PRO A 63 -5.47 2.40 14.39
#